data_AF-A0A0G2AH37-F1
#
_entry.id   AF-A0A0G2AH37-F1
#
_cell.length_a   1.000
_cell.length_b   1.000
_cell.length_c   1.000
_cell.angle_alpha   90.00
_cell.angle_beta   90.00
_cell.angle_gamma   90.00
#
_symmetry.space_group_name_H-M   'P 1'
#
loop_
_entity.id
_entity.type
_entity.pdbx_description
1 polymer ?
#
loop_
_entity_poly.entity_id
_entity_poly.type
_entity_poly.pdbx_seq_one_letter_code
_entity_poly.pdbx_strand_id
1 'polypeptide(L)'
;MYEELKKLGVTVKANASLARYTTFKIGGPARVLVLPKSVDEMVAVLKWCDAQDAQYFILGSGSNMLVSDEGYDGVVIHPEFKAVSVQDDELIAEAGALTVEV
;
A
#
# COMPACT_ATOMS: atom_id res chain seq x y z
N MET A 1 6.49 -2.21 15.37
CA MET A 1 5.81 -1.99 14.07
C MET A 1 5.77 -0.52 13.63
N TYR A 2 4.84 0.33 14.09
CA TYR A 2 4.72 1.72 13.56
C TYR A 2 6.04 2.51 13.60
N GLU A 3 6.68 2.59 14.78
CA GLU A 3 7.95 3.33 14.93
C GLU A 3 9.11 2.70 14.15
N GLU A 4 9.09 1.39 13.94
CA GLU A 4 10.14 0.71 13.17
C GLU A 4 9.97 0.93 11.68
N LEU A 5 8.75 0.82 11.15
CA LEU A 5 8.43 1.15 9.76
C LEU A 5 8.77 2.61 9.47
N LYS A 6 8.51 3.52 10.41
CA LYS A 6 8.84 4.95 10.25
C LYS A 6 10.35 5.20 10.12
N LYS A 7 11.21 4.36 10.74
CA LYS A 7 12.67 4.44 10.60
C LYS A 7 13.17 4.06 9.20
N LEU A 8 12.34 3.38 8.40
CA LEU A 8 12.67 3.06 7.01
C LEU A 8 12.54 4.28 6.07
N GLY A 9 12.10 5.45 6.58
CA GLY A 9 11.92 6.65 5.77
C GLY A 9 10.64 6.68 4.94
N VAL A 10 9.80 5.65 5.05
CA VAL A 10 8.51 5.56 4.35
C VAL A 10 7.42 6.34 5.07
N THR A 11 6.36 6.71 4.35
CA THR A 11 5.19 7.34 4.96
C THR A 11 4.35 6.28 5.69
N VAL A 12 4.10 6.48 6.99
CA VAL A 12 3.36 5.52 7.85
C VAL A 12 2.23 6.24 8.58
N LYS A 13 1.07 5.60 8.68
CA LYS A 13 -0.09 6.06 9.45
C LYS A 13 -0.56 4.97 10.41
N ALA A 14 -0.77 5.31 11.68
CA ALA A 14 -1.38 4.41 12.65
C ALA A 14 -2.92 4.53 12.64
N ASN A 15 -3.63 3.42 12.84
CA ASN A 15 -5.10 3.36 12.93
C ASN A 15 -5.81 4.10 11.77
N ALA A 16 -5.33 3.91 10.55
CA ALA A 16 -5.85 4.63 9.38
C ALA A 16 -7.10 3.94 8.82
N SER A 17 -8.22 4.65 8.72
CA SER A 17 -9.44 4.14 8.09
C SER A 17 -9.22 3.78 6.62
N LEU A 18 -9.49 2.52 6.28
CA LEU A 18 -9.36 1.98 4.94
C LEU A 18 -10.48 2.44 4.00
N ALA A 19 -11.58 2.97 4.52
CA ALA A 19 -12.63 3.62 3.71
C ALA A 19 -12.12 4.74 2.80
N ARG A 20 -10.98 5.38 3.12
CA ARG A 20 -10.36 6.39 2.26
C ARG A 20 -9.60 5.82 1.07
N TYR A 21 -9.42 4.50 1.04
CA TYR A 21 -8.57 3.77 0.10
C TYR A 21 -9.34 2.67 -0.66
N THR A 22 -10.68 2.64 -0.52
CA THR A 22 -11.56 1.70 -1.24
C THR A 22 -12.62 2.46 -2.04
N THR A 23 -13.03 1.91 -3.18
CA THR A 23 -14.03 2.57 -4.05
C THR A 23 -15.42 2.60 -3.44
N PHE A 24 -15.78 1.56 -2.67
CA PHE A 24 -17.02 1.50 -1.90
C PHE A 24 -17.05 2.50 -0.73
N LYS A 25 -15.90 3.09 -0.37
CA LYS A 25 -15.75 4.04 0.74
C LYS A 25 -16.20 3.47 2.09
N ILE A 26 -15.92 2.18 2.27
CA ILE A 26 -16.16 1.42 3.51
C ILE A 26 -14.86 0.78 3.97
N GLY A 27 -14.79 0.42 5.25
CA GLY A 27 -13.63 -0.24 5.84
C GLY A 27 -13.13 0.44 7.11
N GLY A 28 -12.96 -0.39 8.13
CA GLY A 28 -12.40 -0.03 9.42
C GLY A 28 -10.91 0.34 9.35
N PRO A 29 -10.27 0.54 10.52
CA PRO A 29 -8.88 0.96 10.58
C PRO A 29 -7.91 -0.18 10.25
N ALA A 30 -6.87 0.10 9.47
CA ALA A 30 -5.65 -0.69 9.50
C ALA A 30 -4.84 -0.30 10.74
N ARG A 31 -4.28 -1.28 11.46
CA ARG A 31 -3.37 -1.02 12.59
C ARG A 31 -2.21 -0.12 12.14
N VAL A 32 -1.60 -0.45 11.01
CA VAL A 32 -0.61 0.39 10.34
C VAL A 32 -0.88 0.42 8.84
N LEU A 33 -0.92 1.61 8.26
CA LEU A 33 -0.92 1.82 6.81
C LEU A 33 0.42 2.42 6.38
N VAL A 34 1.05 1.82 5.37
CA VAL A 34 2.33 2.27 4.78
C VAL A 34 2.10 2.69 3.35
N LEU A 35 2.69 3.82 2.95
CA LEU A 35 2.51 4.45 1.64
C LEU A 35 3.88 4.60 0.95
N PRO A 36 4.49 3.51 0.44
CA PRO A 36 5.79 3.58 -0.24
C PRO A 36 5.66 4.36 -1.55
N LYS A 37 6.63 5.22 -1.84
CA LYS A 37 6.68 6.11 -3.01
C LYS A 37 7.70 5.69 -4.07
N SER A 38 8.34 4.54 -3.89
CA SER A 38 9.27 3.94 -4.85
C SER A 38 9.33 2.43 -4.67
N VAL A 39 9.92 1.75 -5.64
CA VAL A 39 10.21 0.31 -5.56
C VAL A 39 11.15 -0.01 -4.40
N ASP A 40 12.16 0.83 -4.16
CA ASP A 40 13.10 0.63 -3.05
C ASP A 40 12.41 0.72 -1.68
N GLU A 41 11.52 1.70 -1.52
CA GLU A 41 10.69 1.83 -0.31
C GLU A 41 9.77 0.60 -0.12
N MET A 42 9.14 0.12 -1.21
CA MET A 42 8.30 -1.08 -1.18
C MET A 42 9.11 -2.31 -0.75
N VAL A 43 10.29 -2.51 -1.34
CA VAL A 43 11.19 -3.63 -1.01
C VAL A 43 11.65 -3.55 0.45
N ALA A 44 11.98 -2.36 0.95
CA ALA A 44 12.37 -2.18 2.35
C ALA A 44 11.25 -2.56 3.32
N VAL A 45 10.00 -2.17 3.01
CA VAL A 45 8.82 -2.51 3.82
C VAL A 45 8.55 -4.00 3.80
N LEU A 46 8.58 -4.65 2.63
CA LEU A 46 8.36 -6.10 2.51
C LEU A 46 9.43 -6.90 3.28
N LYS A 47 10.71 -6.53 3.14
CA LYS A 47 11.80 -7.14 3.91
C LYS A 47 11.61 -6.97 5.42
N TRP A 48 11.14 -5.81 5.86
CA TRP A 48 10.83 -5.59 7.27
C TRP A 48 9.67 -6.48 7.73
N CYS A 49 8.60 -6.58 6.93
CA CYS A 49 7.46 -7.46 7.23
C CYS A 49 7.89 -8.93 7.37
N ASP A 50 8.69 -9.43 6.41
CA ASP A 50 9.24 -10.80 6.44
C ASP A 50 10.11 -11.03 7.68
N ALA A 51 11.01 -10.09 7.99
CA ALA A 51 11.92 -10.20 9.12
C ALA A 51 11.21 -10.17 10.48
N GLN A 52 10.02 -9.57 10.56
CA GLN A 52 9.22 -9.49 11.78
C GLN A 52 8.07 -10.50 11.83
N ASP A 53 7.94 -11.38 10.81
CA ASP A 53 6.78 -12.26 10.62
C ASP A 53 5.44 -11.48 10.72
N ALA A 54 5.45 -10.24 10.21
CA ALA A 54 4.33 -9.33 10.35
C ALA A 54 3.33 -9.58 9.21
N GLN A 55 2.09 -9.96 9.57
CA GLN A 55 1.02 -10.08 8.60
C GLN A 55 0.76 -8.75 7.88
N TYR A 56 0.74 -8.81 6.55
CA TYR A 56 0.50 -7.65 5.71
C TYR A 56 -0.45 -7.94 4.54
N PHE A 57 -1.07 -6.87 4.05
CA PHE A 57 -1.93 -6.87 2.88
C PHE A 57 -1.54 -5.73 1.94
N ILE A 58 -1.38 -6.02 0.65
CA ILE A 58 -1.10 -4.98 -0.37
C ILE A 58 -2.43 -4.51 -0.95
N LEU A 59 -2.78 -3.26 -0.68
CA LEU A 59 -3.99 -2.62 -1.16
C LEU A 59 -3.67 -1.73 -2.38
N GLY A 60 -4.17 -2.11 -3.55
CA GLY A 60 -4.17 -1.25 -4.74
C GLY A 60 -5.20 -0.11 -4.62
N SER A 61 -5.95 0.18 -5.69
CA SER A 61 -7.01 1.20 -5.68
C SER A 61 -8.28 0.80 -4.87
N GLY A 62 -8.35 -0.44 -4.41
CA GLY A 62 -9.49 -0.95 -3.63
C GLY A 62 -10.79 -1.05 -4.42
N SER A 63 -10.73 -1.26 -5.74
CA SER A 63 -11.88 -1.31 -6.64
C SER A 63 -12.71 -2.60 -6.58
N ASN A 64 -12.12 -3.68 -6.08
CA ASN A 64 -12.74 -5.01 -6.03
C ASN A 64 -12.57 -5.68 -4.66
N MET A 65 -12.81 -4.93 -3.58
CA MET A 65 -12.69 -5.44 -2.21
C MET A 65 -13.70 -4.79 -1.28
N LEU A 66 -14.21 -5.59 -0.34
CA LEU A 66 -15.00 -5.13 0.80
C LEU A 66 -14.15 -5.30 2.05
N VAL A 67 -13.90 -4.21 2.77
CA VAL A 67 -13.12 -4.21 4.00
C VAL A 67 -14.09 -4.17 5.18
N SER A 68 -13.90 -5.07 6.15
CA SER A 68 -14.70 -5.13 7.38
C SER A 68 -14.61 -3.81 8.17
N ASP A 69 -15.67 -3.42 8.87
CA ASP A 69 -15.65 -2.30 9.81
C ASP A 69 -14.74 -2.54 11.02
N GLU A 70 -14.44 -3.81 11.32
CA GLU A 70 -13.43 -4.20 12.32
C GLU A 70 -12.00 -3.83 11.87
N GLY A 71 -11.81 -3.61 10.57
CA GLY A 71 -10.53 -3.21 9.99
C GLY A 71 -9.57 -4.38 9.75
N TYR A 72 -8.27 -4.10 9.84
CA TYR A 72 -7.19 -5.07 9.62
C TYR A 72 -6.11 -4.95 10.69
N ASP A 73 -5.96 -5.98 11.52
CA ASP A 73 -4.93 -6.05 12.58
C ASP A 73 -3.56 -6.48 12.02
N GLY A 74 -2.98 -5.60 11.21
CA GLY A 74 -1.68 -5.84 10.57
C GLY A 74 -1.20 -4.63 9.78
N VAL A 75 -0.27 -4.85 8.87
CA VAL A 75 0.25 -3.82 7.97
C VAL A 75 -0.54 -3.80 6.68
N VAL A 76 -1.16 -2.68 6.33
CA VAL A 76 -1.66 -2.45 4.97
C VAL A 76 -0.62 -1.63 4.22
N ILE A 77 -0.25 -2.06 3.02
CA ILE A 77 0.70 -1.37 2.15
C ILE A 77 -0.06 -0.86 0.93
N HIS A 78 -0.04 0.45 0.68
CA HIS A 78 -0.69 1.07 -0.47
C HIS A 78 0.36 1.81 -1.32
N PRO A 79 0.82 1.21 -2.43
CA PRO A 79 1.81 1.80 -3.33
C PRO A 79 1.38 3.17 -3.89
N GLU A 80 2.25 4.17 -3.74
CA GLU A 80 2.04 5.54 -4.26
C GLU A 80 2.98 5.89 -5.43
N PHE A 81 3.74 4.93 -5.95
CA PHE A 81 4.55 5.05 -7.18
C PHE A 81 3.71 4.62 -8.39
N LYS A 82 3.52 5.55 -9.33
CA LYS A 82 2.48 5.52 -10.38
C LYS A 82 2.99 5.91 -11.77
N ALA A 83 4.31 5.90 -11.98
CA ALA A 83 4.89 6.27 -13.25
C ALA A 83 4.43 5.32 -14.36
N VAL A 84 4.19 5.91 -15.53
CA VAL A 84 3.90 5.20 -16.78
C VAL A 84 4.86 5.75 -17.82
N SER A 85 5.52 4.87 -18.56
CA SER A 85 6.48 5.23 -19.61
C SER A 85 6.35 4.28 -20.80
N VAL A 86 6.73 4.78 -21.98
CA VAL A 86 6.79 3.97 -23.20
C VAL A 86 8.25 3.83 -23.59
N GLN A 87 8.67 2.60 -23.87
CA GLN A 87 10.01 2.26 -24.36
C GLN A 87 9.82 1.43 -25.63
N ASP A 88 10.20 1.99 -26.79
CA ASP A 88 9.94 1.42 -28.11
C ASP A 88 8.44 1.08 -28.33
N ASP A 89 8.09 -0.20 -28.38
CA ASP A 89 6.72 -0.72 -28.53
C ASP A 89 6.14 -1.31 -27.22
N GLU A 90 6.82 -1.10 -26.09
CA GLU A 90 6.40 -1.55 -24.76
C GLU A 90 5.95 -0.39 -23.87
N LEU A 91 4.89 -0.63 -23.09
CA LEU A 91 4.43 0.26 -22.03
C LEU A 91 4.82 -0.33 -20.68
N ILE A 92 5.55 0.46 -19.88
CA ILE A 92 5.95 0.12 -18.52
C ILE A 92 5.16 0.99 -17.56
N ALA A 93 4.33 0.33 -16.73
CA ALA A 93 3.53 0.97 -15.70
C ALA A 93 3.91 0.45 -14.32
N GLU A 94 4.07 1.38 -13.37
CA GLU A 94 4.29 1.05 -11.97
C GLU A 94 3.01 0.51 -11.31
N ALA A 95 3.17 -0.29 -10.25
CA ALA A 95 2.06 -1.01 -9.61
C ALA A 95 0.94 -0.11 -9.04
N GLY A 96 1.24 1.16 -8.73
CA GLY A 96 0.26 2.14 -8.27
C GLY A 96 -0.44 2.92 -9.39
N ALA A 97 -0.03 2.75 -10.65
CA ALA A 97 -0.64 3.42 -11.79
C ALA A 97 -2.10 3.01 -11.95
N LEU A 98 -2.96 3.95 -12.31
CA LEU A 98 -4.36 3.62 -12.57
C LEU A 98 -4.46 2.91 -13.93
N THR A 99 -5.21 1.80 -13.98
CA THR A 99 -5.42 1.06 -15.23
C THR A 99 -6.05 1.90 -16.34
N VAL A 100 -6.76 2.99 -16.01
CA VAL A 100 -7.33 3.91 -17.01
C VAL A 100 -6.32 4.91 -17.60
N GLU A 101 -5.12 4.99 -17.01
CA GLU A 101 -4.01 5.84 -17.46
C GLU A 101 -2.95 5.05 -18.25
N VAL A 102 -3.15 3.73 -18.38
CA VAL A 102 -2.29 2.75 -19.06
C VAL A 102 -3.00 2.27 -20.32
#